data_AF-V6EXQ2-F1
#
_entry.id   AF-V6EXQ2-F1
#
_cell.length_a   1.000
_cell.length_b   1.000
_cell.length_c   1.000
_cell.angle_alpha   90.00
_cell.angle_beta   90.00
_cell.angle_gamma   90.00
#
_symmetry.space_group_name_H-M   'P 1'
#
loop_
_entity.id
_entity.type
_entity.pdbx_description
1 polymer ?
#
loop_
_entity_poly.entity_id
_entity_poly.type
_entity_poly.pdbx_seq_one_letter_code
_entity_poly.pdbx_strand_id
1 'polypeptide(L)' 'MPIDPAIISRTATELLQRHGGRATTLAKEKVESASKAGDYPALDLALLVLTEVERHQGSSSTPVT' A
#
# COMPACT_ATOMS: atom_id res chain seq x y z
N MET A 1 3.90 -15.36 11.32
CA MET A 1 5.14 -14.55 11.27
C MET A 1 4.72 -13.09 11.27
N PRO A 2 5.38 -12.21 12.04
CA PRO A 2 5.14 -10.77 11.92
C PRO A 2 5.61 -10.30 10.54
N ILE A 3 4.85 -9.38 9.94
CA ILE A 3 5.24 -8.75 8.67
C ILE A 3 6.28 -7.67 8.98
N ASP A 4 7.44 -7.73 8.33
CA ASP A 4 8.50 -6.75 8.54
C ASP A 4 8.10 -5.36 8.01
N PRO A 5 8.16 -4.30 8.85
CA PRO A 5 7.81 -2.94 8.45
C PRO A 5 8.70 -2.41 7.33
N ALA A 6 9.95 -2.90 7.22
CA ALA A 6 10.85 -2.56 6.13
C ALA A 6 10.34 -3.08 4.76
N ILE A 7 9.69 -4.25 4.73
CA ILE A 7 9.09 -4.81 3.52
C ILE A 7 7.90 -3.97 3.09
N ILE A 8 7.07 -3.54 4.03
CA ILE A 8 5.90 -2.69 3.77
C ILE A 8 6.34 -1.35 3.16
N SER A 9 7.29 -0.66 3.81
CA SER A 9 7.81 0.63 3.34
C SER A 9 8.44 0.52 1.94
N ARG A 10 9.30 -0.48 1.73
CA ARG A 10 9.92 -0.72 0.43
C ARG A 10 8.88 -1.01 -0.66
N THR A 11 7.92 -1.88 -0.38
CA THR A 11 6.87 -2.25 -1.34
C THR A 11 6.02 -1.04 -1.70
N ALA A 12 5.63 -0.22 -0.71
CA ALA A 12 4.89 1.02 -0.93
C ALA A 12 5.69 2.03 -1.77
N THR A 13 6.98 2.23 -1.44
CA THR A 13 7.88 3.11 -2.22
C THR A 13 8.03 2.63 -3.65
N GLU A 14 8.25 1.33 -3.88
CA GLU A 14 8.35 0.77 -5.23
C GLU A 14 7.05 0.95 -6.03
N LEU A 15 5.89 0.77 -5.38
CA LEU A 15 4.57 1.01 -5.99
C LEU A 15 4.40 2.47 -6.40
N LEU A 16 4.77 3.40 -5.52
CA LEU A 16 4.70 4.84 -5.78
C LEU A 16 5.66 5.28 -6.88
N GLN A 17 6.90 4.77 -6.88
CA GLN A 17 7.87 5.10 -7.92
C GLN A 17 7.45 4.57 -9.30
N ARG A 18 6.89 3.37 -9.36
CA ARG A 18 6.50 2.74 -10.64
C ARG A 18 5.17 3.25 -11.19
N HIS A 19 4.22 3.58 -10.32
CA HIS A 19 2.83 3.86 -10.71
C HIS A 19 2.34 5.26 -10.31
N GLY A 20 3.12 6.04 -9.56
CA GLY A 20 2.81 7.41 -9.18
C GLY A 20 1.43 7.52 -8.52
N GLY A 21 0.59 8.38 -9.07
CA GLY A 21 -0.78 8.60 -8.61
C GLY A 21 -1.69 7.35 -8.67
N ARG A 22 -1.36 6.35 -9.51
CA ARG A 22 -2.12 5.10 -9.61
C ARG A 22 -1.75 4.05 -8.56
N ALA A 23 -0.70 4.29 -7.77
CA ALA A 23 -0.24 3.33 -6.75
C ALA A 23 -1.34 2.98 -5.75
N THR A 24 -2.15 3.94 -5.33
CA THR A 24 -3.27 3.74 -4.39
C THR A 24 -4.35 2.85 -4.99
N THR A 25 -4.70 3.03 -6.26
CA THR A 25 -5.66 2.18 -6.95
C THR A 25 -5.17 0.74 -7.05
N LEU A 26 -3.91 0.52 -7.43
CA LEU A 26 -3.31 -0.81 -7.52
C LEU A 26 -3.19 -1.50 -6.16
N ALA A 27 -2.88 -0.75 -5.11
CA ALA A 27 -2.87 -1.28 -3.74
C ALA A 27 -4.28 -1.71 -3.30
N LYS A 28 -5.32 -0.95 -3.65
CA LYS A 28 -6.74 -1.33 -3.40
C LYS A 28 -7.14 -2.59 -4.16
N GLU A 29 -6.77 -2.72 -5.43
CA GLU A 29 -7.03 -3.92 -6.23
C GLU A 29 -6.35 -5.17 -5.62
N LYS A 30 -5.15 -5.03 -5.07
CA LYS A 30 -4.45 -6.11 -4.37
C LYS A 30 -5.16 -6.52 -3.08
N VAL A 31 -5.66 -5.56 -2.30
CA VAL A 31 -6.48 -5.83 -1.09
C VAL A 31 -7.75 -6.60 -1.47
N GLU A 32 -8.49 -6.13 -2.47
CA GLU A 32 -9.70 -6.81 -2.94
C GLU A 32 -9.41 -8.23 -3.44
N SER A 33 -8.32 -8.41 -4.18
CA SER A 33 -7.92 -9.71 -4.72
C SER A 33 -7.55 -10.69 -3.60
N ALA A 34 -6.77 -10.25 -2.61
CA ALA A 34 -6.40 -11.06 -1.45
C ALA A 34 -7.61 -11.41 -0.59
N SER A 35 -8.54 -10.47 -0.41
CA SER A 35 -9.81 -10.69 0.30
C SER A 35 -10.68 -11.73 -0.41
N LYS A 36 -10.85 -11.61 -1.74
CA LYS A 36 -11.61 -12.57 -2.56
C LYS A 36 -10.99 -13.97 -2.56
N ALA A 37 -9.66 -14.06 -2.52
CA ALA A 37 -8.94 -15.32 -2.45
C ALA A 37 -9.00 -16.00 -1.07
N GLY A 38 -9.44 -15.28 -0.02
CA GLY A 38 -9.42 -15.79 1.36
C GLY A 38 -8.01 -15.94 1.94
N ASP A 39 -7.01 -15.29 1.33
CA ASP A 39 -5.63 -15.30 1.80
C ASP A 39 -5.43 -14.19 2.84
N TYR A 40 -5.78 -14.49 4.09
CA TYR A 40 -5.70 -13.53 5.19
C TYR A 40 -4.30 -12.98 5.46
N PRO A 41 -3.21 -13.79 5.41
CA PRO A 41 -1.85 -13.26 5.49
C PRO A 41 -1.51 -12.27 4.37
N ALA A 42 -1.89 -12.55 3.12
CA ALA A 42 -1.67 -11.64 2.01
C ALA A 42 -2.55 -10.38 2.11
N LEU A 43 -3.77 -10.52 2.64
CA LEU A 43 -4.67 -9.41 2.88
C LEU A 43 -4.12 -8.45 3.93
N ASP A 44 -3.59 -8.97 5.04
CA ASP A 44 -2.98 -8.18 6.10
C ASP A 44 -1.79 -7.36 5.55
N LEU A 45 -0.92 -8.01 4.77
CA LEU A 45 0.18 -7.32 4.07
C LEU A 45 -0.33 -6.25 3.09
N ALA A 46 -1.34 -6.58 2.29
CA ALA A 46 -1.88 -5.65 1.29
C ALA A 46 -2.51 -4.41 1.94
N LEU A 47 -3.19 -4.58 3.07
CA LEU A 47 -3.75 -3.48 3.85
C LEU A 47 -2.65 -2.58 4.42
N LEU A 48 -1.61 -3.16 5.01
CA LEU A 48 -0.48 -2.38 5.54
C LEU A 48 0.25 -1.60 4.43
N VAL A 49 0.44 -2.20 3.26
CA VAL A 49 1.01 -1.52 2.09
C VAL A 49 0.09 -0.41 1.59
N LEU A 50 -1.22 -0.63 1.52
CA LEU A 50 -2.18 0.39 1.12
C LEU A 50 -2.13 1.61 2.06
N THR A 51 -2.15 1.38 3.37
CA THR A 51 -2.05 2.44 4.38
C THR A 51 -0.75 3.24 4.20
N GLU A 52 0.36 2.56 3.94
CA GLU A 52 1.65 3.24 3.75
C GLU A 52 1.70 4.03 2.43
N VAL A 53 1.09 3.52 1.36
CA VAL A 53 0.95 4.25 0.07
C VAL A 53 0.08 5.50 0.25
N GLU A 54 -1.05 5.38 0.94
CA GLU A 54 -1.94 6.50 1.26
C GLU A 54 -1.24 7.53 2.16
N ARG A 55 -0.41 7.10 3.12
CA ARG A 55 0.39 7.98 3.97
C ARG A 55 1.38 8.83 3.15
N HIS A 56 2.05 8.24 2.17
CA HIS A 56 2.98 8.95 1.30
C HIS A 56 2.27 9.94 0.36
N GLN A 57 1.12 9.54 -0.23
CA GLN A 57 0.35 10.44 -1.10
C GLN A 57 -0.35 11.56 -0.32
N GLY A 58 -0.84 11.26 0.90
CA GLY A 58 -1.42 12.24 1.81
C GLY A 58 -0.38 13.22 2.35
N SER A 59 0.85 12.77 2.63
CA SER A 59 1.97 13.65 2.98
C SER A 59 2.36 14.58 1.83
N SER A 60 2.20 14.12 0.58
CA SER A 60 2.39 14.94 -0.62
C SER A 60 1.25 15.96 -0.87
N SER A 61 0.14 15.86 -0.12
CA SER A 61 -1.05 16.71 -0.28
C SER A 61 -1.28 17.66 0.90
N THR A 62 -0.23 18.07 1.61
CA THR A 62 -0.34 19.25 2.47
C THR A 62 -0.19 20.51 1.62
N PRO A 63 -1.26 21.32 1.41
CA PRO A 63 -1.07 22.69 0.97
C PRO A 63 -0.42 23.42 2.14
N VAL A 64 0.86 23.75 2.01
CA VAL A 64 1.48 24.73 2.90
C VAL A 64 0.74 26.06 2.64
N THR A 65 -0.01 26.49 3.64
CA THR A 65 -0.62 27.84 3.72
C THR A 65 0.45 28.86 4.06
#